data_AF-A0A5U0U5U5-F1
#
_entry.id   AF-A0A5U0U5U5-F1
#
_cell.length_a   1.000
_cell.length_b   1.000
_cell.length_c   1.000
_cell.angle_alpha   90.00
_cell.angle_beta   90.00
_cell.angle_gamma   90.00
#
_symmetry.space_group_name_H-M   'P 1'
#
loop_
_entity.id
_entity.type
_entity.pdbx_description
1 polymer ?
#
loop_
_entity_poly.entity_id
_entity_poly.type
_entity_poly.pdbx_seq_one_letter_code
_entity_poly.pdbx_strand_id
1 'polypeptide(L)'
;MYLSYAAIFIAILYLSKTNTLLKIKPKADISYGVYLWGFPVQQIIAMYFLNKGVLFNQILSIFICIVLGWASWHLVEKRFINLGKLVGNRLSGK
;
A
#
# COMPACT_ATOMS: atom_id res chain seq x y z
N MET A 1 24.13 -16.53 -5.23
CA MET A 1 23.12 -15.57 -5.72
C MET A 1 21.69 -16.10 -5.56
N TYR A 2 21.32 -17.26 -6.11
CA TYR A 2 19.96 -17.82 -5.92
C TYR A 2 19.66 -18.23 -4.46
N LEU A 3 20.63 -18.85 -3.79
CA LEU A 3 20.51 -19.22 -2.37
C LEU A 3 20.29 -18.01 -1.45
N SER A 4 20.91 -16.85 -1.75
CA SER A 4 20.73 -15.63 -0.97
C SER A 4 19.33 -15.03 -1.15
N TYR A 5 18.74 -15.11 -2.35
CA TYR A 5 17.35 -14.69 -2.55
C TYR A 5 16.37 -15.56 -1.77
N ALA A 6 16.56 -16.88 -1.81
CA ALA A 6 15.75 -17.83 -1.03
C ALA A 6 15.88 -17.57 0.48
N ALA A 7 17.11 -17.32 0.97
CA ALA A 7 17.35 -17.00 2.36
C ALA A 7 16.64 -15.70 2.80
N ILE A 8 16.71 -14.64 2.00
CA ILE A 8 16.02 -13.36 2.28
C ILE A 8 14.50 -13.58 2.31
N PHE A 9 13.95 -14.30 1.33
CA PHE A 9 12.52 -14.59 1.26
C PHE A 9 12.03 -15.37 2.49
N ILE A 10 12.74 -16.44 2.86
CA ILE A 10 12.42 -17.26 4.04
C ILE A 10 12.56 -16.43 5.32
N ALA A 11 13.58 -15.57 5.41
CA ALA A 11 13.77 -14.69 6.56
C ALA A 11 12.60 -13.71 6.73
N ILE A 12 12.13 -13.10 5.63
CA ILE A 12 10.96 -12.19 5.65
C ILE A 12 9.70 -12.94 6.08
N LEU A 13 9.44 -14.14 5.55
CA LEU A 13 8.29 -14.95 5.95
C LEU A 13 8.36 -15.36 7.42
N TYR A 14 9.52 -15.79 7.88
CA TYR A 14 9.75 -16.18 9.27
C TYR A 14 9.52 -14.99 10.22
N LEU A 15 10.05 -13.81 9.88
CA LEU A 15 9.86 -12.60 10.65
C LEU A 15 8.38 -12.20 10.68
N SER A 16 7.69 -12.27 9.53
CA SER A 16 6.26 -11.93 9.40
C SER A 16 5.34 -12.83 10.25
N LYS A 17 5.79 -14.05 10.58
CA LYS A 17 5.07 -14.98 11.47
C LYS A 17 5.20 -14.63 12.95
N THR A 18 6.14 -13.76 13.34
CA THR A 18 6.34 -13.46 14.76
C THR A 18 5.09 -12.82 15.37
N ASN A 19 4.74 -13.27 16.57
CA ASN A 19 3.53 -12.83 17.28
C ASN A 19 3.52 -11.31 17.54
N THR A 20 4.69 -10.68 17.60
CA THR A 20 4.82 -9.22 17.74
C THR A 20 4.35 -8.50 16.48
N LEU A 21 4.72 -8.98 15.29
CA LEU A 21 4.32 -8.38 14.01
C LEU A 21 2.85 -8.66 13.69
N LEU A 22 2.35 -9.85 13.97
CA LEU A 22 0.92 -10.18 13.78
C LEU A 22 -0.03 -9.35 14.67
N LYS A 23 0.46 -8.85 15.80
CA LYS A 23 -0.30 -7.93 16.68
C LYS A 23 -0.36 -6.51 16.11
N ILE A 24 0.54 -6.13 15.22
CA ILE A 24 0.51 -4.83 14.54
C ILE A 24 -0.55 -4.90 13.44
N LYS A 25 -1.76 -4.49 13.80
CA LYS A 25 -2.86 -4.34 12.85
C LYS A 25 -3.01 -2.85 12.51
N PRO A 26 -2.57 -2.41 11.32
CA PRO A 26 -2.79 -1.04 10.91
C PRO A 26 -4.30 -0.75 10.85
N LYS A 27 -4.73 0.37 11.44
CA LYS A 27 -6.13 0.80 11.46
C LYS A 27 -6.63 1.25 10.09
N ALA A 28 -5.71 1.58 9.19
CA ALA A 28 -5.98 1.99 7.82
C ALA A 28 -5.22 1.09 6.86
N ASP A 29 -5.94 0.48 5.92
CA ASP A 29 -5.33 -0.29 4.85
C ASP A 29 -5.02 0.66 3.68
N ILE A 30 -3.83 1.26 3.73
CA ILE A 30 -3.39 2.21 2.68
C ILE A 30 -2.69 1.49 1.52
N SER A 31 -2.54 0.17 1.60
CA SER A 31 -1.72 -0.60 0.66
C SER A 31 -2.27 -0.50 -0.77
N TYR A 32 -3.60 -0.59 -0.90
CA TYR A 32 -4.29 -0.45 -2.17
C TYR A 32 -4.10 0.95 -2.78
N GLY A 33 -4.30 2.00 -1.99
CA GLY A 33 -4.09 3.37 -2.45
C GLY A 33 -2.63 3.64 -2.86
N VAL A 34 -1.65 3.17 -2.09
CA VAL A 34 -0.22 3.30 -2.46
C VAL A 34 0.08 2.58 -3.78
N TYR A 35 -0.47 1.39 -3.99
CA TYR A 35 -0.34 0.66 -5.24
C TYR A 35 -0.93 1.43 -6.43
N LEU A 36 -2.14 2.00 -6.26
CA LEU A 36 -2.83 2.75 -7.30
C LEU A 36 -2.08 4.03 -7.69
N TRP A 37 -1.58 4.79 -6.70
CA TRP A 37 -0.94 6.08 -6.92
C TRP A 37 0.56 5.98 -7.24
N GLY A 38 1.21 4.85 -6.99
CA GLY A 38 2.64 4.63 -7.19
C GLY A 38 3.15 5.07 -8.56
N PHE A 39 2.59 4.48 -9.61
CA PHE A 39 2.99 4.77 -10.99
C PHE A 39 2.70 6.22 -11.42
N PRO A 40 1.46 6.75 -11.33
CA PRO A 40 1.17 8.11 -11.81
C PRO A 40 1.97 9.17 -11.05
N VAL A 41 2.16 9.01 -9.73
CA VAL A 41 2.99 9.93 -8.94
C VAL A 41 4.44 9.92 -9.42
N GLN A 42 5.03 8.75 -9.63
CA GLN A 42 6.40 8.64 -10.15
C GLN A 42 6.56 9.26 -11.53
N GLN A 43 5.58 9.08 -12.42
CA GLN A 43 5.58 9.67 -13.76
C GLN A 43 5.51 11.21 -13.70
N ILE A 44 4.62 11.75 -12.88
CA ILE A 44 4.50 13.21 -12.68
C ILE A 44 5.82 13.76 -12.15
N ILE A 45 6.42 13.14 -11.12
CA ILE A 45 7.70 13.60 -10.57
C ILE A 45 8.82 13.50 -11.61
N ALA A 46 8.87 12.41 -12.38
CA ALA A 46 9.86 12.26 -13.45
C ALA A 46 9.74 13.36 -14.51
N MET A 47 8.52 13.75 -14.85
CA MET A 47 8.24 14.80 -15.84
C MET A 47 8.66 16.19 -15.35
N TYR A 48 8.40 16.54 -14.09
CA TYR A 48 8.72 17.86 -13.55
C TYR A 48 10.15 17.98 -12.97
N PHE A 49 10.78 16.88 -12.56
CA PHE A 49 12.07 16.86 -11.87
C PHE A 49 13.12 15.99 -12.61
N LEU A 50 13.25 16.18 -13.93
CA LEU A 50 14.15 15.43 -14.83
C LEU A 50 15.62 15.36 -14.32
N ASN A 51 16.11 16.44 -13.70
CA ASN A 51 17.52 16.56 -13.30
C ASN A 51 17.82 16.08 -11.86
N LYS A 52 16.82 15.61 -11.11
CA LYS A 52 17.01 15.21 -9.70
C LYS A 52 17.38 13.74 -9.51
N GLY A 53 17.35 12.94 -10.58
CA GLY A 53 17.72 11.53 -10.58
C GLY A 53 16.69 10.60 -9.93
N VAL A 54 16.97 9.30 -9.97
CA VAL A 54 16.04 8.24 -9.57
C VAL A 54 15.76 8.23 -8.06
N LEU A 55 16.79 8.43 -7.23
CA LEU A 55 16.66 8.37 -5.77
C LEU A 55 15.72 9.46 -5.23
N PHE A 56 15.82 10.67 -5.79
CA PHE A 56 14.91 11.77 -5.45
C PHE A 56 13.46 11.42 -5.81
N ASN A 57 13.23 10.88 -7.02
CA ASN A 57 11.91 10.46 -7.46
C ASN A 57 11.33 9.39 -6.52
N GLN A 58 12.11 8.37 -6.17
CA GLN A 58 11.67 7.29 -5.29
C GLN A 58 11.25 7.80 -3.91
N ILE A 59 12.10 8.60 -3.24
CA ILE A 59 11.81 9.10 -1.90
C ILE A 59 10.58 10.00 -1.90
N LEU A 60 10.50 10.95 -2.86
CA LEU A 60 9.38 11.87 -2.94
C LEU A 60 8.07 11.15 -3.31
N SER A 61 8.14 10.18 -4.24
CA SER A 61 6.99 9.36 -4.62
C SER A 61 6.47 8.53 -3.46
N ILE A 62 7.35 7.90 -2.67
CA ILE A 62 6.93 7.14 -1.48
C ILE A 62 6.15 8.04 -0.53
N PHE A 63 6.69 9.23 -0.24
CA PHE A 63 6.03 10.17 0.67
C PHE A 63 4.64 10.58 0.15
N ILE A 64 4.55 10.98 -1.12
CA ILE A 64 3.28 11.40 -1.74
C ILE A 64 2.29 10.22 -1.80
N CYS A 65 2.73 9.03 -2.18
CA CYS A 65 1.85 7.85 -2.27
C CYS A 65 1.30 7.44 -0.90
N ILE A 66 2.07 7.56 0.19
CA ILE A 66 1.56 7.28 1.54
C ILE A 66 0.44 8.27 1.90
N VAL A 67 0.62 9.56 1.60
CA VAL A 67 -0.40 10.59 1.87
C VAL A 67 -1.66 10.34 1.03
N LEU A 68 -1.51 10.06 -0.27
CA LEU A 68 -2.62 9.76 -1.16
C LEU A 68 -3.32 8.45 -0.80
N GLY A 69 -2.56 7.41 -0.43
CA GLY A 69 -3.11 6.15 0.04
C GLY A 69 -3.89 6.29 1.34
N TRP A 70 -3.39 7.10 2.28
CA TRP A 70 -4.12 7.44 3.49
C TRP A 70 -5.41 8.22 3.18
N ALA A 71 -5.36 9.19 2.28
CA ALA A 71 -6.55 9.93 1.84
C ALA A 71 -7.57 9.00 1.14
N SER A 72 -7.11 8.13 0.25
CA SER A 72 -7.92 7.13 -0.46
C SER A 72 -8.68 6.24 0.53
N TRP A 73 -8.00 5.72 1.55
CA TRP A 73 -8.62 4.88 2.56
C TRP A 73 -9.77 5.58 3.28
N HIS A 74 -9.56 6.82 3.73
CA HIS A 74 -10.53 7.54 4.55
C HIS A 74 -11.69 8.12 3.74
N LEU A 75 -11.43 8.56 2.51
CA LEU A 75 -12.42 9.24 1.67
C LEU A 75 -13.22 8.26 0.81
N VAL A 76 -12.60 7.17 0.37
CA VAL A 76 -13.18 6.24 -0.61
C VAL A 76 -13.30 4.85 0.01
N GLU A 77 -12.19 4.14 0.19
CA GLU A 77 -12.20 2.68 0.39
C GLU A 77 -13.02 2.26 1.61
N LYS A 78 -12.80 2.90 2.78
CA LYS A 78 -13.54 2.58 4.01
C LYS A 78 -15.05 2.76 3.84
N ARG A 79 -15.50 3.75 3.06
CA ARG A 79 -16.92 4.04 2.84
C ARG A 79 -17.54 3.00 1.90
N PHE A 80 -16.88 2.71 0.78
CA PHE A 80 -17.38 1.76 -0.21
C PHE A 80 -17.37 0.32 0.29
N ILE A 81 -16.35 -0.09 1.08
CA ILE A 81 -16.33 -1.42 1.71
C ILE A 81 -17.53 -1.58 2.65
N ASN A 82 -17.83 -0.57 3.47
CA ASN A 82 -18.98 -0.61 4.37
C ASN A 82 -20.30 -0.67 3.61
N LEU A 83 -20.45 0.10 2.53
CA LEU A 83 -21.61 0.04 1.66
C LEU A 83 -21.77 -1.35 1.02
N GLY A 84 -20.69 -1.91 0.49
CA GLY A 84 -20.68 -3.25 -0.10
C GLY A 84 -21.10 -4.33 0.89
N LYS A 85 -20.63 -4.26 2.15
CA LYS A 85 -21.07 -5.16 3.22
C LYS A 85 -22.58 -5.07 3.49
N LEU A 86 -23.12 -3.84 3.51
CA LEU A 86 -24.56 -3.63 3.72
C LEU A 86 -25.40 -4.21 2.57
N VAL A 87 -24.98 -3.98 1.33
CA VAL A 87 -25.66 -4.52 0.13
C VAL A 87 -25.58 -6.06 0.11
N GLY A 88 -24.40 -6.62 0.39
CA GLY A 88 -24.20 -8.07 0.47
C GLY A 88 -25.09 -8.73 1.52
N ASN A 89 -25.21 -8.12 2.71
CA ASN A 89 -26.10 -8.64 3.75
C ASN A 89 -27.58 -8.61 3.32
N ARG A 90 -28.03 -7.55 2.63
CA ARG A 90 -29.40 -7.46 2.11
C ARG A 90 -29.70 -8.50 1.04
N LEU A 91 -28.74 -8.80 0.17
CA LEU A 91 -28.89 -9.80 -0.90
C LEU A 91 -28.82 -11.24 -0.37
N SER A 92 -28.10 -11.48 0.72
CA SER A 92 -27.96 -12.80 1.35
C SER A 92 -29.19 -13.24 2.15
N GLY A 93 -30.24 -12.40 2.25
CA GLY A 93 -31.51 -12.81 2.85
C GLY A 93 -31.41 -13.18 4.33
N LYS A 94 -30.59 -12.45 5.11
CA LYS A 94 -30.74 -12.34 6.56
C LYS A 94 -31.41 -11.02 6.91
#